data_AF-E7RUC0-F1
#
_entry.id   AF-E7RUC0-F1
#
_cell.length_a   1.000
_cell.length_b   1.000
_cell.length_c   1.000
_cell.angle_alpha   90.00
_cell.angle_beta   90.00
_cell.angle_gamma   90.00
#
_symmetry.space_group_name_H-M   'P 1'
#
loop_
_entity.id
_entity.type
_entity.pdbx_description
1 polymer ?
#
loop_
_entity_poly.entity_id
_entity_poly.type
_entity_poly.pdbx_seq_one_letter_code
_entity_poly.pdbx_strand_id
1 'polypeptide(L)'
;MEAAFGNQHALQALVESIGYRSDKPVTSLDETVIMLVVLALIDVVMISNLLIMVIVGGFETFVSRMDLQGHPDQPEWLSHVNASVLKVKLAMSIIGISSIHLLKTFINADNYTDRTLIAQTAIHLTFLLSAMAIAYTDKLMSSAYKQDGHH
;
A
#
# COMPACT_ATOMS: atom_id res chain seq x y z
N MET A 1 12.28 -39.45 14.10
CA MET A 1 10.94 -38.94 14.48
C MET A 1 11.00 -37.50 15.01
N GLU A 2 11.95 -36.66 14.58
CA GLU A 2 12.01 -35.22 14.94
C GLU A 2 11.52 -34.29 13.82
N ALA A 3 11.40 -34.77 12.58
CA ALA A 3 11.00 -33.96 11.43
C ALA A 3 9.47 -33.77 11.28
N ALA A 4 8.66 -34.47 12.09
CA ALA A 4 7.18 -34.39 12.05
C ALA A 4 6.59 -33.51 13.16
N PHE A 5 7.38 -33.14 14.18
CA PHE A 5 7.04 -32.06 15.10
C PHE A 5 7.58 -30.78 14.48
N GLY A 6 6.69 -29.98 13.89
CA GLY A 6 7.04 -28.71 13.26
C GLY A 6 8.00 -27.91 14.13
N ASN A 7 9.04 -27.36 13.49
CA ASN A 7 10.15 -26.67 14.16
C ASN A 7 9.61 -25.54 15.07
N GLN A 8 9.49 -25.81 16.38
CA GLN A 8 8.94 -24.87 17.36
C GLN A 8 9.72 -23.56 17.39
N HIS A 9 11.03 -23.60 17.10
CA HIS A 9 11.86 -22.41 16.97
C HIS A 9 11.48 -21.57 15.74
N ALA A 10 11.15 -22.19 14.61
CA ALA A 10 10.67 -21.47 13.42
C ALA A 10 9.29 -20.85 13.65
N LEU A 11 8.39 -21.56 14.35
CA LEU A 11 7.08 -21.02 14.76
C LEU A 11 7.25 -19.80 15.66
N GLN A 12 8.15 -19.88 16.63
CA GLN A 12 8.40 -18.80 17.58
C GLN A 12 9.03 -17.57 16.90
N ALA A 13 10.00 -17.78 16.00
CA ALA A 13 10.58 -16.71 15.20
C ALA A 13 9.53 -16.02 14.31
N LEU A 14 8.60 -16.79 13.73
CA LEU A 14 7.49 -16.23 12.95
C LEU A 14 6.58 -15.38 13.83
N VAL A 15 6.12 -15.92 14.97
CA VAL A 15 5.24 -15.24 15.94
C VAL A 15 5.86 -13.94 16.46
N GLU A 16 7.15 -13.96 16.76
CA GLU A 16 7.89 -12.77 17.20
C GLU A 16 8.02 -11.73 16.08
N SER A 17 8.36 -12.15 14.85
CA SER A 17 8.52 -11.25 13.71
C SER A 17 7.22 -10.54 13.29
N ILE A 18 6.05 -11.18 13.49
CA ILE A 18 4.74 -10.57 13.20
C ILE A 18 4.25 -9.65 14.33
N GLY A 19 4.95 -9.61 15.48
CA GLY A 19 4.59 -8.79 16.64
C GLY A 19 3.44 -9.34 17.48
N TYR A 20 3.14 -10.64 17.36
CA TYR A 20 2.11 -11.30 18.16
C TYR A 20 2.71 -11.76 19.49
N ARG A 21 2.22 -11.25 20.62
CA ARG A 21 2.54 -11.81 21.94
C ARG A 21 1.30 -12.52 22.47
N SER A 22 1.50 -13.75 22.91
CA SER A 22 0.48 -14.58 23.52
C SER A 22 0.91 -14.91 24.93
N ASP A 23 0.02 -14.68 25.90
CA ASP A 23 0.23 -15.06 27.30
C ASP A 23 0.25 -16.59 27.50
N LYS A 24 -0.20 -17.34 26.48
CA LYS A 24 -0.15 -18.80 26.42
C LYS A 24 0.96 -19.27 25.47
N PRO A 25 1.71 -20.33 25.81
CA PRO A 25 2.68 -20.93 24.90
C PRO A 25 1.99 -21.33 23.59
N VAL A 26 2.47 -20.79 22.47
CA VAL A 26 1.94 -21.12 21.14
C VAL A 26 2.47 -22.50 20.75
N THR A 27 1.69 -23.54 21.05
CA THR A 27 2.06 -24.93 20.75
C THR A 27 1.72 -25.34 19.30
N SER A 28 0.90 -24.56 18.62
CA SER A 28 0.45 -24.76 17.24
C SER A 28 0.10 -23.43 16.57
N LEU A 29 0.05 -23.41 15.23
CA LEU A 29 -0.47 -22.26 14.49
C LEU A 29 -1.95 -22.04 14.86
N ASP A 30 -2.24 -20.91 15.49
CA ASP A 30 -3.60 -20.46 15.80
C ASP A 30 -4.17 -19.64 14.62
N GLU A 31 -5.49 -19.53 14.53
CA GLU A 31 -6.18 -18.83 13.43
C GLU A 31 -5.72 -17.37 13.32
N THR A 32 -5.55 -16.69 14.46
CA THR A 32 -5.02 -15.32 14.54
C THR A 32 -3.61 -15.22 13.97
N VAL A 33 -2.71 -16.17 14.28
CA VAL A 33 -1.34 -16.18 13.78
C VAL A 33 -1.33 -16.36 12.26
N ILE A 34 -2.14 -17.28 11.74
CA ILE A 34 -2.27 -17.51 10.30
C ILE A 34 -2.78 -16.25 9.60
N MET A 35 -3.81 -15.61 10.14
CA MET A 35 -4.37 -14.38 9.59
C MET A 35 -3.35 -13.24 9.57
N LEU A 36 -2.57 -13.07 10.65
CA LEU A 36 -1.52 -12.05 10.73
C LEU A 36 -0.37 -12.30 9.73
N VAL A 37 0.01 -13.56 9.50
CA VAL A 37 1.00 -13.92 8.48
C VAL A 37 0.48 -13.59 7.08
N VAL A 38 -0.77 -13.94 6.76
CA VAL A 38 -1.39 -13.62 5.47
C VAL A 38 -1.46 -12.11 5.26
N LEU A 39 -1.88 -11.33 6.27
CA LEU A 39 -1.91 -9.88 6.20
C LEU A 39 -0.52 -9.27 5.99
N ALA A 40 0.52 -9.83 6.61
CA ALA A 40 1.89 -9.40 6.39
C ALA A 40 2.37 -9.68 4.95
N LEU A 41 1.99 -10.81 4.35
CA LEU A 41 2.30 -11.11 2.95
C LEU A 41 1.59 -10.17 1.99
N ILE A 42 0.32 -9.84 2.24
CA ILE A 42 -0.43 -8.87 1.44
C ILE A 42 0.26 -7.50 1.49
N ASP A 43 0.74 -7.08 2.65
CA ASP A 43 1.41 -5.80 2.82
C ASP A 43 2.70 -5.69 1.98
N VAL A 44 3.53 -6.74 1.96
CA VAL A 44 4.74 -6.80 1.10
C VAL A 44 4.39 -6.63 -0.37
N VAL A 45 3.30 -7.25 -0.83
CA VAL A 45 2.82 -7.10 -2.21
C VAL A 45 2.35 -5.67 -2.48
N MET A 46 1.65 -5.05 -1.54
CA MET A 46 1.16 -3.68 -1.70
C MET A 46 2.28 -2.65 -1.75
N ILE A 47 3.30 -2.79 -0.91
CA ILE A 47 4.51 -1.95 -0.95
C ILE A 47 5.26 -2.15 -2.28
N SER A 48 5.34 -3.38 -2.79
CA SER A 48 5.99 -3.68 -4.07
C SER A 48 5.31 -2.98 -5.25
N ASN A 49 3.97 -2.92 -5.26
CA ASN A 49 3.21 -2.19 -6.28
C ASN A 49 3.49 -0.68 -6.24
N LEU A 50 3.57 -0.10 -5.03
CA LEU A 50 3.93 1.31 -4.86
C LEU A 50 5.37 1.59 -5.30
N LEU A 51 6.31 0.71 -4.97
CA LEU A 51 7.72 0.83 -5.35
C LEU A 51 7.89 0.87 -6.86
N ILE A 52 7.21 -0.01 -7.60
CA ILE A 52 7.23 0.01 -9.07
C ILE A 52 6.69 1.35 -9.59
N MET A 53 5.59 1.83 -9.01
CA MET A 53 4.99 3.10 -9.41
C MET A 53 5.90 4.31 -9.18
N VAL A 54 6.66 4.32 -8.08
CA VAL A 54 7.67 5.35 -7.77
C VAL A 54 8.86 5.25 -8.73
N ILE A 55 9.35 4.04 -9.04
CA ILE A 55 10.45 3.84 -9.99
C ILE A 55 10.06 4.37 -11.37
N VAL A 56 8.88 4.01 -11.87
CA VAL A 56 8.40 4.46 -13.19
C VAL A 56 8.20 5.97 -13.22
N GLY A 57 7.55 6.56 -12.21
CA GLY A 57 7.37 8.01 -12.14
C GLY A 57 8.68 8.79 -11.99
N GLY A 58 9.66 8.23 -11.27
CA GLY A 58 11.01 8.78 -11.16
C GLY A 58 11.76 8.73 -12.50
N PHE A 59 11.65 7.61 -13.22
CA PHE A 59 12.21 7.46 -14.56
C PHE A 59 11.60 8.48 -15.54
N GLU A 60 10.27 8.65 -15.52
CA GLU A 60 9.58 9.65 -16.33
C GLU A 60 10.05 11.09 -16.00
N THR A 61 10.19 11.41 -14.71
CA THR A 61 10.51 12.78 -14.28
C THR A 61 11.97 13.16 -14.55
N PHE A 62 12.91 12.26 -14.28
CA PHE A 62 14.34 12.57 -14.28
C PHE A 62 15.07 12.07 -15.53
N VAL A 63 14.69 10.92 -16.10
CA VAL A 63 15.40 10.31 -17.24
C VAL A 63 14.70 10.62 -18.56
N SER A 64 13.38 10.45 -18.64
CA SER A 64 12.62 10.70 -19.89
C SER A 64 12.68 12.16 -20.34
N ARG A 65 12.80 13.13 -19.43
CA ARG A 65 13.00 14.54 -19.81
C ARG A 65 14.40 14.86 -20.37
N MET A 66 15.39 13.98 -20.18
CA MET A 66 16.75 14.19 -20.69
C MET A 66 16.99 13.63 -22.09
N ASP A 67 16.09 12.80 -22.64
CA ASP A 67 16.37 12.07 -23.90
C ASP A 67 15.13 11.83 -24.79
N LEU A 68 14.38 12.88 -25.16
CA LEU A 68 13.29 12.76 -26.14
C LEU A 68 13.21 13.93 -27.13
N GLN A 69 14.37 14.35 -27.67
CA GLN A 69 14.39 15.03 -28.96
C GLN A 69 14.42 13.97 -30.08
N GLY A 70 13.25 13.41 -30.42
CA GLY A 70 13.01 12.82 -31.74
C GLY A 70 13.38 11.35 -32.00
N HIS A 71 13.23 10.43 -31.05
CA HIS A 71 13.41 8.99 -31.32
C HIS A 71 12.07 8.29 -31.66
N PRO A 72 11.96 7.56 -32.79
CA PRO A 72 10.73 6.89 -33.25
C PRO A 72 10.29 5.67 -32.41
N ASP A 73 11.08 5.23 -31.43
CA ASP A 73 10.81 4.08 -30.56
C ASP A 73 10.40 4.51 -29.15
N GLN A 74 9.54 5.52 -29.03
CA GLN A 74 8.81 5.74 -27.77
C GLN A 74 7.85 4.56 -27.57
N PRO A 75 7.96 3.80 -26.47
CA PRO A 75 7.06 2.68 -26.28
C PRO A 75 5.64 3.18 -25.95
N GLU A 76 4.62 2.59 -26.59
CA GLU A 76 3.22 3.05 -26.52
C GLU A 76 2.63 3.14 -25.09
N TRP A 77 3.22 2.45 -24.11
CA TRP A 77 2.80 2.52 -22.71
C TRP A 77 3.15 3.86 -22.03
N LEU A 78 4.02 4.69 -22.61
CA LEU A 78 4.54 5.94 -22.03
C LEU A 78 3.82 7.19 -22.59
N SER A 79 3.29 7.13 -23.82
CA SER A 79 2.59 8.27 -24.45
C SER A 79 1.13 8.41 -23.99
N HIS A 80 0.55 7.37 -23.38
CA HIS A 80 -0.86 7.33 -22.96
C HIS A 80 -1.08 7.24 -21.45
N VAL A 81 -0.01 7.30 -20.64
CA VAL A 81 -0.16 7.37 -19.18
C VAL A 81 -0.59 8.78 -18.81
N ASN A 82 -1.90 9.00 -18.80
CA ASN A 82 -2.50 10.24 -18.32
C ASN A 82 -2.01 10.48 -16.89
N ALA A 83 -1.21 11.53 -16.68
CA ALA A 83 -0.63 11.87 -15.38
C ALA A 83 -1.69 12.01 -14.27
N SER A 84 -2.94 12.35 -14.59
CA SER A 84 -4.05 12.31 -13.62
C SER A 84 -4.39 10.89 -13.16
N VAL A 85 -4.43 9.92 -14.08
CA VAL A 85 -4.72 8.51 -13.76
C VAL A 85 -3.59 7.91 -12.90
N LEU A 86 -2.33 8.29 -13.16
CA LEU A 86 -1.20 7.89 -12.32
C LEU A 86 -1.30 8.48 -10.90
N LYS A 87 -1.63 9.76 -10.75
CA LYS A 87 -1.78 10.38 -9.42
C LYS A 87 -2.89 9.71 -8.60
N VAL A 88 -4.03 9.41 -9.23
CA VAL A 88 -5.16 8.73 -8.57
C VAL A 88 -4.78 7.29 -8.16
N LYS A 89 -4.12 6.53 -9.03
CA LYS A 89 -3.65 5.17 -8.71
C LYS A 89 -2.63 5.14 -7.58
N LEU A 90 -1.73 6.13 -7.49
CA LEU A 90 -0.81 6.28 -6.36
C LEU A 90 -1.57 6.52 -5.06
N ALA A 91 -2.51 7.47 -5.05
CA ALA A 91 -3.30 7.81 -3.87
C ALA A 91 -4.10 6.60 -3.36
N MET A 92 -4.77 5.87 -4.27
CA MET A 92 -5.51 4.65 -3.91
C MET A 92 -4.60 3.56 -3.32
N SER A 93 -3.39 3.40 -3.86
CA SER A 93 -2.42 2.41 -3.36
C SER A 93 -1.97 2.74 -1.94
N ILE A 94 -1.70 4.02 -1.64
CA ILE A 94 -1.31 4.48 -0.30
C ILE A 94 -2.43 4.27 0.72
N ILE A 95 -3.68 4.58 0.35
CA ILE A 95 -4.84 4.33 1.22
C ILE A 95 -4.97 2.82 1.50
N GLY A 96 -4.89 1.98 0.47
CA GLY A 96 -5.00 0.53 0.60
C GLY A 96 -3.96 -0.07 1.55
N ILE A 97 -2.69 0.33 1.41
CA ILE A 97 -1.60 -0.07 2.32
C ILE A 97 -1.94 0.34 3.77
N SER A 98 -2.38 1.57 3.97
CA SER A 98 -2.74 2.09 5.29
C SER A 98 -3.94 1.36 5.91
N SER A 99 -4.95 0.99 5.11
CA SER A 99 -6.10 0.19 5.56
C SER A 99 -5.70 -1.21 6.03
N ILE A 100 -4.81 -1.89 5.30
CA ILE A 100 -4.33 -3.23 5.68
C ILE A 100 -3.56 -3.18 6.99
N HIS A 101 -2.72 -2.17 7.16
CA HIS A 101 -2.01 -1.93 8.42
C HIS A 101 -3.00 -1.75 9.58
N LEU A 102 -4.05 -0.94 9.39
CA LEU A 102 -5.09 -0.71 10.42
C LEU A 102 -5.82 -2.01 10.77
N LEU A 103 -6.16 -2.82 9.77
CA LEU A 103 -6.80 -4.12 9.97
C LEU A 103 -5.90 -5.08 10.75
N LYS A 104 -4.60 -5.16 10.42
CA LYS A 104 -3.63 -5.97 11.16
C LYS A 104 -3.55 -5.55 12.63
N THR A 105 -3.46 -4.25 12.90
CA THR A 105 -3.39 -3.75 14.28
C THR A 105 -4.71 -3.91 15.03
N PHE A 106 -5.84 -3.87 14.32
CA PHE A 106 -7.16 -4.09 14.91
C PHE A 106 -7.38 -5.55 15.29
N ILE A 107 -6.96 -6.50 14.44
CA ILE A 107 -7.04 -7.94 14.74
C ILE A 107 -6.16 -8.30 15.94
N ASN A 108 -5.04 -7.61 16.12
CA ASN A 108 -4.11 -7.84 17.21
C ASN A 108 -4.19 -6.73 18.30
N ALA A 109 -5.37 -6.12 18.50
CA ALA A 109 -5.54 -4.92 19.32
C ALA A 109 -5.03 -5.06 20.77
N ASP A 110 -5.18 -6.24 21.37
CA ASP A 110 -4.71 -6.53 22.75
C ASP A 110 -3.20 -6.37 22.91
N ASN A 111 -2.43 -6.47 21.81
CA ASN A 111 -0.99 -6.30 21.79
C ASN A 111 -0.54 -4.86 21.47
N TYR A 112 -1.48 -3.94 21.24
CA TYR A 112 -1.22 -2.53 20.95
C TYR A 112 -1.81 -1.62 22.02
N THR A 113 -1.23 -0.44 22.17
CA THR A 113 -1.80 0.57 23.06
C THR A 113 -2.94 1.32 22.36
N ASP A 114 -3.94 1.76 23.12
CA ASP A 114 -5.04 2.61 22.61
C ASP A 114 -4.51 3.85 21.88
N ARG A 115 -3.41 4.44 22.37
CA ARG A 115 -2.76 5.58 21.71
C ARG A 115 -2.28 5.23 20.30
N THR A 116 -1.70 4.05 20.12
CA THR A 116 -1.24 3.57 18.81
C THR A 116 -2.43 3.37 17.87
N LEU A 117 -3.50 2.72 18.34
CA LEU A 117 -4.71 2.47 17.54
C LEU A 117 -5.40 3.76 17.11
N ILE A 118 -5.55 4.73 18.03
CA ILE A 118 -6.14 6.04 17.75
C ILE A 118 -5.27 6.83 16.78
N ALA A 119 -3.94 6.88 17.01
CA ALA A 119 -3.02 7.60 16.13
C ALA A 119 -3.04 7.03 14.71
N GLN A 120 -3.02 5.71 14.57
CA GLN A 120 -3.08 5.04 13.27
C GLN A 120 -4.41 5.28 12.55
N THR A 121 -5.52 5.28 13.29
CA THR A 121 -6.84 5.62 12.75
C THR A 121 -6.89 7.08 12.27
N ALA A 122 -6.32 8.01 13.03
CA ALA A 122 -6.25 9.41 12.65
C ALA A 122 -5.39 9.65 11.39
N ILE A 123 -4.27 8.95 11.28
CA ILE A 123 -3.41 8.98 10.07
C ILE A 123 -4.18 8.43 8.87
N HIS A 124 -4.88 7.30 9.04
CA HIS A 124 -5.67 6.72 7.95
C HIS A 124 -6.77 7.67 7.46
N LEU A 125 -7.47 8.33 8.39
CA LEU A 125 -8.46 9.34 8.05
C LEU A 125 -7.85 10.52 7.29
N THR A 126 -6.63 10.93 7.66
CA THR A 126 -5.88 11.98 6.94
C THR A 126 -5.58 11.58 5.49
N PHE A 127 -5.23 10.31 5.23
CA PHE A 127 -5.05 9.81 3.86
C PHE A 127 -6.36 9.78 3.08
N LEU A 128 -7.46 9.37 3.69
CA LEU A 128 -8.78 9.39 3.04
C LEU A 128 -9.19 10.81 2.64
N LEU A 129 -9.04 11.77 3.55
CA LEU A 129 -9.32 13.19 3.27
C LEU A 129 -8.42 13.72 2.14
N SER A 130 -7.14 13.36 2.13
CA SER A 130 -6.20 13.75 1.07
C SER A 130 -6.63 13.20 -0.30
N ALA A 131 -7.07 11.94 -0.35
CA ALA A 131 -7.54 11.33 -1.59
C ALA A 131 -8.85 11.96 -2.09
N MET A 132 -9.77 12.30 -1.19
CA MET A 132 -10.97 13.05 -1.54
C MET A 132 -10.63 14.41 -2.14
N ALA A 133 -9.64 15.12 -1.59
CA ALA A 133 -9.18 16.41 -2.13
C ALA A 133 -8.58 16.25 -3.54
N ILE A 134 -7.78 15.20 -3.78
CA ILE A 134 -7.22 14.88 -5.10
C ILE A 134 -8.34 14.59 -6.11
N ALA A 135 -9.30 13.72 -5.75
CA ALA A 135 -10.42 13.37 -6.62
C ALA A 135 -11.31 14.58 -6.92
N TYR A 136 -11.54 15.45 -5.93
CA TYR A 136 -12.27 16.69 -6.11
C TYR A 136 -11.56 17.64 -7.09
N THR A 137 -10.24 17.80 -6.95
CA THR A 137 -9.43 18.63 -7.85
C THR A 137 -9.46 18.09 -9.29
N ASP A 138 -9.33 16.78 -9.47
CA ASP A 138 -9.39 16.14 -10.79
C ASP A 138 -10.79 16.31 -11.45
N LYS A 139 -11.87 16.23 -10.65
CA LYS A 139 -13.23 16.55 -11.10
C LYS A 139 -13.38 18.00 -11.55
N LEU A 140 -12.82 18.97 -10.82
CA LEU A 140 -12.87 20.38 -11.26
C LEU A 140 -12.11 20.60 -12.58
N MET A 141 -10.91 20.03 -12.70
CA MET A 141 -10.09 20.16 -13.90
C MET A 141 -10.75 19.54 -15.13
N SER A 142 -11.34 18.35 -15.00
CA SER A 142 -12.10 17.71 -16.09
C SER A 142 -13.37 18.47 -16.46
N SER A 143 -14.02 19.14 -15.50
CA SER A 143 -15.21 19.96 -15.74
C SER A 143 -14.87 21.29 -16.42
N ALA A 144 -13.72 21.89 -16.12
CA ALA A 144 -13.23 23.10 -16.79
C ALA A 144 -12.86 22.83 -18.26
N TYR A 145 -12.23 21.68 -18.55
CA TYR A 145 -11.87 21.29 -19.93
C TYR A 145 -13.10 21.06 -20.83
N LYS A 146 -14.26 20.71 -20.25
CA LYS A 146 -15.50 20.48 -20.99
C LYS A 146 -16.21 21.77 -21.43
N GLN A 147 -15.83 22.92 -20.87
CA GLN A 147 -16.48 24.21 -21.13
C GLN A 147 -15.82 25.00 -22.28
N ASP A 148 -14.53 24.78 -22.56
CA ASP A 148 -13.79 25.43 -23.65
C ASP A 148 -13.96 24.75 -25.03
N GLY A 149 -14.63 23.60 -25.10
CA GLY A 149 -14.87 22.85 -26.36
C GLY A 149 -16.10 23.27 -27.16
N HIS A 150 -16.79 24.33 -26.76
CA HIS A 150 -18.00 24.85 -27.41
C HIS A 150 -17.84 26.32 -27.81
N HIS A 151 -16.81 26.65 -28.58
CA HIS A 151 -16.73 27.90 -29.35
C HIS A 151 -16.04 27.65 -30.69
#